data_AF-A0A3D2XL83-F1
#
_entry.id   AF-A0A3D2XL83-F1
#
_cell.length_a   1.000
_cell.length_b   1.000
_cell.length_c   1.000
_cell.angle_alpha   90.00
_cell.angle_beta   90.00
_cell.angle_gamma   90.00
#
_symmetry.space_group_name_H-M   'P 1'
#
loop_
_entity.id
_entity.type
_entity.pdbx_description
1 polymer ?
#
loop_
_entity_poly.entity_id
_entity_poly.type
_entity_poly.pdbx_seq_one_letter_code
_entity_poly.pdbx_strand_id
1 'polypeptide(L)'
;MAFLAFIICYGCSKNDVNQTSNENIESEFISAVDISSYPQIELSNPVFKDNNGIPVSFLEFLKSNGINTIRIRQWVNPIDQHSSFEEVKSFAETLKSMGFKIYLSLHYSDTWADPGSQITPLEWQNVSYSTLKAIVYDYTKMIVEQIDPDIIQIGNEINNGFLHPEGNRYSEPSQFLEL
;
A
#
# COMPACT_ATOMS: atom_id res chain seq x y z
N MET A 1 -64.40 -41.10 -31.15
CA MET A 1 -63.40 -41.32 -30.08
C MET A 1 -62.21 -40.43 -30.37
N ALA A 2 -61.95 -39.47 -29.49
CA ALA A 2 -60.83 -38.56 -29.58
C ALA A 2 -59.54 -39.27 -29.17
N PHE A 3 -58.46 -39.09 -29.92
CA PHE A 3 -57.11 -39.36 -29.45
C PHE A 3 -56.31 -38.07 -29.56
N LEU A 4 -56.02 -37.50 -28.39
CA LEU A 4 -55.24 -36.31 -28.18
C LEU A 4 -53.75 -36.69 -28.34
N ALA A 5 -53.05 -36.15 -29.33
CA ALA A 5 -51.61 -36.23 -29.43
C ALA A 5 -51.01 -34.90 -28.99
N PHE A 6 -50.49 -34.85 -27.76
CA PHE A 6 -49.79 -33.71 -27.19
C PHE A 6 -48.35 -33.70 -27.73
N ILE A 7 -48.03 -32.77 -28.63
CA ILE A 7 -46.64 -32.52 -29.07
C ILE A 7 -46.02 -31.56 -28.05
N ILE A 8 -45.13 -32.09 -27.20
CA ILE A 8 -44.32 -31.28 -26.29
C ILE A 8 -43.08 -30.83 -27.05
N CYS A 9 -43.09 -29.58 -27.52
CA CYS A 9 -41.88 -28.92 -28.01
C CYS A 9 -41.04 -28.48 -26.82
N TYR A 10 -39.96 -29.21 -26.52
CA TYR A 10 -38.90 -28.73 -25.63
C TYR A 10 -38.15 -27.59 -26.33
N GLY A 11 -38.47 -26.36 -25.98
CA GLY A 11 -37.65 -25.19 -26.31
C GLY A 11 -36.48 -25.09 -25.34
N CYS A 12 -35.25 -25.20 -25.83
CA CYS A 12 -34.08 -24.80 -25.07
C CYS A 12 -34.13 -23.28 -24.82
N SER A 13 -34.37 -22.88 -23.58
CA SER A 13 -33.99 -21.56 -23.10
C SER A 13 -32.47 -21.50 -23.13
N LYS A 14 -31.91 -20.83 -24.14
CA LYS A 14 -30.55 -20.31 -24.00
C LYS A 14 -30.65 -19.20 -22.97
N ASN A 15 -30.04 -19.41 -21.81
CA ASN A 15 -29.75 -18.34 -20.88
C ASN A 15 -28.95 -17.30 -21.67
N ASP A 16 -29.54 -16.12 -21.87
CA ASP A 16 -28.81 -14.93 -22.27
C ASP A 16 -27.82 -14.63 -21.14
N VAL A 17 -26.61 -15.17 -21.29
CA VAL A 17 -25.44 -14.66 -20.60
C VAL A 17 -25.31 -13.24 -21.11
N ASN A 18 -25.81 -12.28 -20.31
CA ASN A 18 -25.37 -10.90 -20.40
C ASN A 18 -23.86 -10.94 -20.34
N GLN A 19 -23.23 -10.88 -21.52
CA GLN A 19 -21.83 -10.55 -21.65
C GLN A 19 -21.71 -9.14 -21.09
N THR A 20 -21.41 -9.05 -19.79
CA THR A 20 -20.78 -7.89 -19.21
C THR A 20 -19.61 -7.57 -20.13
N SER A 21 -19.71 -6.42 -20.78
CA SER A 21 -18.66 -5.87 -21.64
C SER A 21 -17.32 -6.09 -20.96
N ASN A 22 -16.40 -6.75 -21.65
CA ASN A 22 -14.98 -6.65 -21.36
C ASN A 22 -14.62 -5.16 -21.42
N GLU A 23 -14.72 -4.47 -20.30
CA GLU A 23 -13.92 -3.28 -20.08
C GLU A 23 -12.49 -3.78 -20.19
N ASN A 24 -11.82 -3.37 -21.27
CA ASN A 24 -10.37 -3.43 -21.33
C ASN A 24 -9.89 -2.63 -20.11
N ILE A 25 -9.60 -3.34 -19.01
CA ILE A 25 -8.77 -2.81 -17.94
C ILE A 25 -7.37 -2.73 -18.58
N GLU A 26 -7.14 -1.70 -19.40
CA GLU A 26 -5.77 -1.28 -19.66
C GLU A 26 -5.21 -0.93 -18.28
N SER A 27 -4.34 -1.80 -17.76
CA SER A 27 -3.62 -1.50 -16.54
C SER A 27 -2.80 -0.25 -16.81
N GLU A 28 -3.20 0.87 -16.22
CA GLU A 28 -2.44 2.11 -16.31
C GLU A 28 -1.01 1.84 -15.83
N PHE A 29 -0.01 2.21 -16.63
CA PHE A 29 1.39 2.05 -16.27
C PHE A 29 1.68 2.83 -14.97
N ILE A 30 2.25 2.16 -13.96
CA ILE A 30 2.64 2.79 -12.70
C ILE A 30 4.04 3.39 -12.88
N SER A 31 4.11 4.71 -12.92
CA SER A 31 5.34 5.47 -12.90
C SER A 31 5.51 6.06 -11.50
N ALA A 32 6.37 5.44 -10.69
CA ALA A 32 6.50 5.74 -9.27
C ALA A 32 7.90 6.18 -8.84
N VAL A 33 7.95 7.06 -7.84
CA VAL A 33 9.17 7.43 -7.11
C VAL A 33 8.93 7.33 -5.61
N ASP A 34 9.96 6.99 -4.84
CA ASP A 34 9.94 7.12 -3.38
C ASP A 34 10.49 8.49 -2.98
N ILE A 35 9.65 9.28 -2.33
CA ILE A 35 10.02 10.59 -1.80
C ILE A 35 9.62 10.70 -0.33
N SER A 36 9.71 9.61 0.41
CA SER A 36 9.36 9.54 1.84
C SER A 36 10.08 10.58 2.71
N SER A 37 11.28 11.02 2.30
CA SER A 37 12.03 12.07 3.01
C SER A 37 11.68 13.48 2.55
N TYR A 38 10.79 13.67 1.57
CA TYR A 38 10.45 14.99 1.04
C TYR A 38 9.89 15.94 2.09
N PRO A 39 8.97 15.54 3.00
CA PRO A 39 8.50 16.42 4.08
C PRO A 39 9.65 17.00 4.92
N GLN A 40 10.65 16.17 5.26
CA GLN A 40 11.85 16.62 5.96
C GLN A 40 12.71 17.57 5.12
N ILE A 41 12.94 17.20 3.86
CA ILE A 41 13.78 17.99 2.94
C ILE A 41 13.17 19.38 2.73
N GLU A 42 11.84 19.47 2.60
CA GLU A 42 11.11 20.71 2.37
C GLU A 42 11.30 21.75 3.49
N LEU A 43 11.50 21.30 4.75
CA LEU A 43 11.79 22.19 5.89
C LEU A 43 13.06 23.03 5.69
N SER A 44 14.00 22.57 4.85
CA SER A 44 15.22 23.30 4.52
C SER A 44 15.03 24.41 3.47
N ASN A 45 13.81 24.58 2.94
CA ASN A 45 13.46 25.48 1.83
C ASN A 45 14.40 25.31 0.61
N PRO A 46 14.58 24.07 0.11
CA PRO A 46 15.48 23.82 -1.01
C PRO A 46 14.94 24.43 -2.30
N VAL A 47 15.85 24.83 -3.19
CA VAL A 47 15.51 25.22 -4.57
C VAL A 47 15.77 24.05 -5.50
N PHE A 48 14.70 23.42 -5.97
CA PHE A 48 14.77 22.41 -7.03
C PHE A 48 14.89 23.07 -8.40
N LYS A 49 15.68 22.47 -9.30
CA LYS A 49 15.92 22.99 -10.65
C LYS A 49 15.78 21.88 -11.68
N ASP A 50 15.30 22.25 -12.86
CA ASP A 50 15.29 21.37 -14.02
C ASP A 50 16.70 21.21 -14.63
N ASN A 51 16.79 20.45 -15.73
CA ASN A 51 18.04 20.21 -16.45
C ASN A 51 18.66 21.47 -17.07
N ASN A 52 17.89 22.56 -17.22
CA ASN A 52 18.36 23.85 -17.73
C ASN A 52 18.77 24.80 -16.60
N GLY A 53 18.67 24.37 -15.33
CA GLY A 53 18.97 25.18 -14.16
C GLY A 53 17.84 26.14 -13.77
N ILE A 54 16.64 25.99 -14.34
CA ILE A 54 15.47 26.80 -14.05
C ILE A 54 14.78 26.27 -12.77
N PRO A 55 14.48 27.13 -11.79
CA PRO A 55 13.74 26.72 -10.59
C PRO A 55 12.36 26.13 -10.91
N VAL A 56 11.98 25.07 -10.20
CA VAL A 56 10.69 24.38 -10.38
C VAL A 56 10.03 24.05 -9.04
N SER A 57 8.69 23.94 -9.05
CA SER A 57 7.94 23.28 -7.98
C SER A 57 8.16 21.76 -8.09
N PHE A 58 8.71 21.12 -7.05
CA PHE A 58 9.18 19.73 -7.14
C PHE A 58 8.06 18.75 -7.47
N LEU A 59 6.94 18.80 -6.75
CA LEU A 59 5.83 17.87 -6.95
C LEU A 59 5.13 18.09 -8.31
N GLU A 60 4.96 19.35 -8.75
CA GLU A 60 4.43 19.67 -10.08
C GLU A 60 5.39 19.20 -11.19
N PHE A 61 6.69 19.33 -10.96
CA PHE A 61 7.71 18.84 -11.88
C PHE A 61 7.64 17.32 -12.02
N LEU A 62 7.53 16.56 -10.92
CA LEU A 62 7.32 15.10 -10.99
C LEU A 62 6.06 14.76 -11.80
N LYS A 63 4.94 15.43 -11.52
CA LYS A 63 3.67 15.19 -12.22
C LYS A 63 3.78 15.47 -13.73
N SER A 64 4.38 16.60 -14.10
CA SER A 64 4.56 16.99 -15.51
C SER A 64 5.54 16.10 -16.27
N ASN A 65 6.46 15.41 -15.57
CA ASN A 65 7.34 14.39 -16.14
C ASN A 65 6.73 12.97 -16.12
N GLY A 66 5.43 12.85 -15.88
CA GLY A 66 4.71 11.58 -16.01
C GLY A 66 4.80 10.65 -14.80
N ILE A 67 5.27 11.12 -13.64
CA ILE A 67 5.09 10.38 -12.38
C ILE A 67 3.61 10.45 -12.00
N ASN A 68 2.99 9.30 -11.78
CA ASN A 68 1.59 9.21 -11.39
C ASN A 68 1.38 8.63 -9.99
N THR A 69 2.40 7.99 -9.40
CA THR A 69 2.31 7.30 -8.11
C THR A 69 3.48 7.71 -7.22
N ILE A 70 3.24 7.91 -5.93
CA ILE A 70 4.29 8.23 -4.96
C ILE A 70 4.37 7.14 -3.91
N ARG A 71 5.58 6.60 -3.71
CA ARG A 71 5.88 5.68 -2.62
C ARG A 71 6.22 6.44 -1.35
N ILE A 72 5.63 6.03 -0.23
CA ILE A 72 5.88 6.61 1.09
C ILE A 72 6.08 5.48 2.10
N ARG A 73 7.17 5.54 2.88
CA ARG A 73 7.41 4.66 4.02
C ARG A 73 6.66 5.15 5.26
N GLN A 74 6.17 4.21 6.05
CA GLN A 74 5.48 4.45 7.32
C GLN A 74 6.16 3.65 8.43
N TRP A 75 6.63 4.35 9.46
CA TRP A 75 7.11 3.75 10.71
C TRP A 75 5.99 3.80 11.76
N VAL A 76 6.12 2.97 12.80
CA VAL A 76 5.10 2.88 13.85
C VAL A 76 5.24 4.05 14.82
N ASN A 77 6.34 4.08 15.58
CA ASN A 77 6.66 5.15 16.51
C ASN A 77 8.09 5.67 16.25
N PRO A 78 8.32 6.44 15.18
CA PRO A 78 9.61 7.07 14.91
C PRO A 78 10.10 7.95 16.07
N ILE A 79 11.42 8.10 16.20
CA ILE A 79 12.01 8.94 17.26
C ILE A 79 11.72 10.43 17.08
N ASP A 80 11.55 10.87 15.83
CA ASP A 80 11.11 12.21 15.45
C ASP A 80 9.82 12.11 14.64
N GLN A 81 9.32 13.24 14.14
CA GLN A 81 8.06 13.25 13.39
C GLN A 81 8.15 12.55 12.02
N HIS A 82 9.36 12.23 11.53
CA HIS A 82 9.51 11.83 10.14
C HIS A 82 9.07 10.39 9.92
N SER A 83 8.28 10.16 8.87
CA SER A 83 7.65 8.85 8.61
C SER A 83 6.63 8.43 9.68
N SER A 84 6.18 9.35 10.55
CA SER A 84 5.09 9.09 11.50
C SER A 84 3.74 9.02 10.79
N PHE A 85 2.73 8.47 11.46
CA PHE A 85 1.38 8.37 10.91
C PHE A 85 0.81 9.74 10.51
N GLU A 86 1.00 10.75 11.35
CA GLU A 86 0.49 12.10 11.12
C GLU A 86 1.17 12.76 9.92
N GLU A 87 2.51 12.67 9.82
CA GLU A 87 3.25 13.26 8.69
C GLU A 87 2.88 12.56 7.38
N VAL A 88 2.86 11.22 7.37
CA VAL A 88 2.55 10.44 6.18
C VAL A 88 1.09 10.66 5.75
N LYS A 89 0.14 10.73 6.69
CA LYS A 89 -1.26 11.04 6.39
C LYS A 89 -1.40 12.41 5.75
N SER A 90 -0.83 13.45 6.37
CA SER A 90 -0.89 14.82 5.84
C SER A 90 -0.22 14.94 4.46
N PHE A 91 0.89 14.25 4.26
CA PHE A 91 1.59 14.26 2.98
C PHE A 91 0.81 13.50 1.90
N ALA A 92 0.24 12.35 2.24
CA ALA A 92 -0.63 11.58 1.34
C ALA A 92 -1.88 12.37 0.92
N GLU A 93 -2.53 13.09 1.84
CA GLU A 93 -3.66 13.97 1.53
C GLU A 93 -3.27 15.06 0.52
N THR A 94 -2.11 15.68 0.72
CA THR A 94 -1.55 16.69 -0.20
C THR A 94 -1.31 16.09 -1.59
N LEU A 95 -0.62 14.95 -1.66
CA LEU A 95 -0.33 14.26 -2.91
C LEU A 95 -1.60 13.82 -3.66
N LYS A 96 -2.60 13.30 -2.94
CA LYS A 96 -3.91 12.95 -3.52
C LYS A 96 -4.63 14.16 -4.09
N SER A 97 -4.57 15.31 -3.41
CA SER A 97 -5.14 16.57 -3.93
C SER A 97 -4.51 17.03 -5.26
N MET A 98 -3.26 16.61 -5.51
CA MET A 98 -2.53 16.84 -6.77
C MET A 98 -2.76 15.72 -7.81
N GLY A 99 -3.59 14.74 -7.48
CA GLY A 99 -3.93 13.60 -8.34
C GLY A 99 -2.84 12.53 -8.42
N PHE A 100 -1.92 12.43 -7.45
CA PHE A 100 -1.04 11.27 -7.34
C PHE A 100 -1.77 10.09 -6.70
N LYS A 101 -1.44 8.88 -7.12
CA LYS A 101 -1.73 7.65 -6.40
C LYS A 101 -0.71 7.42 -5.29
N ILE A 102 -1.11 6.75 -4.21
CA ILE A 102 -0.27 6.50 -3.03
C ILE A 102 0.13 5.03 -2.98
N TYR A 103 1.44 4.77 -2.99
CA TYR A 103 2.03 3.48 -2.68
C TYR A 103 2.62 3.49 -1.27
N LEU A 104 1.86 2.98 -0.30
CA LEU A 104 2.25 3.03 1.11
C LEU A 104 3.04 1.78 1.50
N SER A 105 4.22 1.96 2.08
CA SER A 105 5.07 0.89 2.58
C SER A 105 5.08 0.87 4.10
N LEU A 106 4.39 -0.10 4.70
CA LEU A 106 4.37 -0.30 6.14
C LEU A 106 5.61 -1.07 6.58
N HIS A 107 6.49 -0.44 7.36
CA HIS A 107 7.71 -1.11 7.81
C HIS A 107 7.48 -2.05 9.00
N TYR A 108 6.39 -1.85 9.76
CA TYR A 108 6.15 -2.54 11.03
C TYR A 108 7.38 -2.49 11.95
N SER A 109 7.98 -1.30 12.04
CA SER A 109 9.17 -0.98 12.84
C SER A 109 9.09 0.50 13.20
N ASP A 110 9.77 0.89 14.29
CA ASP A 110 9.95 2.29 14.68
C ASP A 110 11.04 2.98 13.84
N THR A 111 11.76 2.23 13.03
CA THR A 111 12.84 2.73 12.17
C THR A 111 12.94 1.91 10.88
N TRP A 112 14.05 2.03 10.17
CA TRP A 112 14.36 1.24 8.98
C TRP A 112 14.13 -0.26 9.23
N ALA A 113 13.42 -0.86 8.28
CA ALA A 113 13.21 -2.30 8.19
C ALA A 113 13.85 -2.75 6.88
N ASP A 114 14.80 -3.67 6.97
CA ASP A 114 15.62 -4.18 5.86
C ASP A 114 15.99 -5.65 6.14
N PRO A 115 16.68 -6.37 5.23
CA PRO A 115 16.99 -7.77 5.47
C PRO A 115 17.87 -8.04 6.71
N GLY A 116 18.62 -7.05 7.18
CA GLY A 116 19.47 -7.11 8.38
C GLY A 116 18.77 -6.63 9.66
N SER A 117 17.67 -5.88 9.55
CA SER A 117 16.93 -5.33 10.69
C SER A 117 15.43 -5.40 10.47
N GLN A 118 14.74 -6.26 11.23
CA GLN A 118 13.28 -6.45 11.19
C GLN A 118 12.69 -6.36 12.60
N ILE A 119 13.13 -5.35 13.36
CA ILE A 119 12.86 -5.23 14.80
C ILE A 119 11.39 -4.85 15.05
N THR A 120 10.70 -5.62 15.88
CA THR A 120 9.35 -5.31 16.37
C THR A 120 9.34 -3.95 17.08
N PRO A 121 8.37 -3.05 16.79
CA PRO A 121 8.20 -1.76 17.48
C PRO A 121 8.23 -1.93 18.99
N LEU A 122 8.84 -0.97 19.70
CA LEU A 122 9.07 -1.07 21.13
C LEU A 122 7.79 -1.32 21.93
N GLU A 123 6.70 -0.65 21.56
CA GLU A 123 5.39 -0.79 22.22
C GLU A 123 4.71 -2.14 21.95
N TRP A 124 5.15 -2.88 20.93
CA TRP A 124 4.60 -4.18 20.55
C TRP A 124 5.46 -5.35 21.06
N GLN A 125 6.58 -5.06 21.72
CA GLN A 125 7.45 -6.08 22.30
C GLN A 125 6.86 -6.66 23.60
N ASN A 126 7.31 -7.86 23.98
CA ASN A 126 6.93 -8.56 25.22
C ASN A 126 5.44 -8.91 25.35
N VAL A 127 4.70 -8.91 24.25
CA VAL A 127 3.32 -9.43 24.19
C VAL A 127 3.33 -10.87 23.65
N SER A 128 2.21 -11.58 23.81
CA SER A 128 2.07 -12.91 23.21
C SER A 128 1.94 -12.81 21.69
N TYR A 129 2.32 -13.85 20.95
CA TYR A 129 2.16 -13.89 19.49
C TYR A 129 0.72 -13.59 19.03
N SER A 130 -0.29 -14.15 19.71
CA SER A 130 -1.69 -13.88 19.36
C SER A 130 -2.08 -12.42 19.56
N THR A 131 -1.52 -11.75 20.58
CA THR A 131 -1.66 -10.30 20.79
C THR A 131 -0.95 -9.51 19.70
N LEU A 132 0.29 -9.88 19.34
CA LEU A 132 1.06 -9.22 18.28
C LEU A 132 0.30 -9.28 16.95
N LYS A 133 -0.25 -10.44 16.58
CA LYS A 133 -1.07 -10.59 15.37
C LYS A 133 -2.30 -9.67 15.37
N ALA A 134 -2.98 -9.53 16.51
CA ALA A 134 -4.11 -8.61 16.63
C ALA A 134 -3.67 -7.14 16.48
N ILE A 135 -2.54 -6.75 17.09
CA ILE A 135 -1.97 -5.41 16.94
C ILE A 135 -1.63 -5.11 15.48
N VAL A 136 -0.98 -6.03 14.77
CA VAL A 136 -0.63 -5.86 13.35
C VAL A 136 -1.87 -5.68 12.48
N TYR A 137 -2.92 -6.48 12.71
CA TYR A 137 -4.19 -6.35 12.03
C TYR A 137 -4.84 -4.99 12.28
N ASP A 138 -4.99 -4.60 13.54
CA ASP A 138 -5.66 -3.35 13.93
C ASP A 138 -4.88 -2.13 13.44
N TYR A 139 -3.55 -2.15 13.53
CA TYR A 139 -2.67 -1.11 13.00
C TYR A 139 -2.82 -0.98 11.48
N THR A 140 -2.73 -2.09 10.75
CA THR A 140 -2.85 -2.08 9.28
C THR A 140 -4.23 -1.58 8.85
N LYS A 141 -5.29 -2.02 9.52
CA LYS A 141 -6.65 -1.57 9.28
C LYS A 141 -6.79 -0.07 9.51
N MET A 142 -6.31 0.44 10.64
CA MET A 142 -6.34 1.87 10.96
C MET A 142 -5.62 2.69 9.87
N ILE A 143 -4.43 2.25 9.44
CA ILE A 143 -3.69 2.95 8.39
C ILE A 143 -4.48 2.98 7.07
N VAL A 144 -5.00 1.84 6.63
CA VAL A 144 -5.77 1.75 5.38
C VAL A 144 -7.02 2.64 5.44
N GLU A 145 -7.77 2.61 6.54
CA GLU A 145 -8.99 3.41 6.70
C GLU A 145 -8.69 4.93 6.74
N GLN A 146 -7.53 5.33 7.26
CA GLN A 146 -7.21 6.75 7.47
C GLN A 146 -6.41 7.39 6.33
N ILE A 147 -5.61 6.60 5.59
CA ILE A 147 -4.76 7.09 4.49
C ILE A 147 -5.34 6.68 3.13
N ASP A 148 -6.05 5.56 3.05
CA ASP A 148 -6.70 5.03 1.84
C ASP A 148 -5.70 4.86 0.67
N PRO A 149 -4.59 4.11 0.82
CA PRO A 149 -3.57 4.01 -0.22
C PRO A 149 -4.04 3.18 -1.43
N ASP A 150 -3.61 3.56 -2.63
CA ASP A 150 -3.87 2.82 -3.88
C ASP A 150 -3.12 1.48 -3.93
N ILE A 151 -1.92 1.43 -3.33
CA ILE A 151 -1.08 0.24 -3.22
C ILE A 151 -0.54 0.18 -1.80
N ILE A 152 -0.58 -1.00 -1.18
CA ILE A 152 -0.01 -1.24 0.15
C ILE A 152 1.07 -2.33 0.09
N GLN A 153 2.23 -2.06 0.68
CA GLN A 153 3.30 -3.02 0.91
C GLN A 153 3.23 -3.47 2.38
N ILE A 154 3.02 -4.77 2.61
CA ILE A 154 3.03 -5.37 3.94
C ILE A 154 4.47 -5.75 4.28
N GLY A 155 5.13 -4.92 5.10
CA GLY A 155 6.54 -5.05 5.45
C GLY A 155 7.46 -4.45 4.38
N ASN A 156 8.71 -4.14 4.76
CA ASN A 156 9.75 -3.70 3.83
C ASN A 156 10.90 -4.72 3.77
N GLU A 157 11.27 -5.13 2.55
CA GLU A 157 12.37 -6.07 2.29
C GLU A 157 12.34 -7.29 3.23
N ILE A 158 11.16 -7.92 3.32
CA ILE A 158 10.85 -9.03 4.22
C ILE A 158 11.48 -10.36 3.79
N ASN A 159 12.65 -10.31 3.15
CA ASN A 159 13.37 -11.47 2.64
C ASN A 159 13.54 -12.55 3.72
N ASN A 160 13.74 -12.14 4.97
CA ASN A 160 13.92 -12.98 6.15
C ASN A 160 12.70 -12.96 7.09
N GLY A 161 11.55 -12.45 6.64
CA GLY A 161 10.39 -12.15 7.46
C GLY A 161 10.38 -10.71 7.99
N PHE A 162 9.51 -10.42 8.95
CA PHE A 162 9.34 -9.11 9.61
C PHE A 162 8.96 -9.32 11.08
N LEU A 163 8.99 -8.29 11.94
CA LEU A 163 8.61 -8.42 13.36
C LEU A 163 9.35 -9.56 14.09
N HIS A 164 10.68 -9.54 14.04
CA HIS A 164 11.51 -10.58 14.62
C HIS A 164 11.50 -10.52 16.16
N PRO A 165 11.56 -11.69 16.84
CA PRO A 165 11.73 -13.04 16.28
C PRO A 165 10.46 -13.72 15.76
N GLU A 166 9.26 -13.28 16.16
CA GLU A 166 7.99 -13.99 15.92
C GLU A 166 7.66 -14.16 14.44
N GLY A 167 7.91 -13.15 13.61
CA GLY A 167 7.69 -13.22 12.17
C GLY A 167 8.92 -13.58 11.35
N ASN A 168 9.95 -14.21 11.95
CA ASN A 168 11.09 -14.72 11.19
C ASN A 168 10.69 -15.93 10.35
N ARG A 169 10.81 -15.82 9.02
CA ARG A 169 10.32 -16.86 8.10
C ARG A 169 11.06 -18.20 8.18
N TYR A 170 12.26 -18.23 8.76
CA TYR A 170 13.08 -19.45 8.83
C TYR A 170 12.91 -20.17 10.14
N SER A 171 12.91 -19.45 11.27
CA SER A 171 12.69 -20.04 12.60
C SER A 171 11.22 -20.24 12.91
N GLU A 172 10.33 -19.37 12.40
CA GLU A 172 8.90 -19.34 12.72
C GLU A 172 8.01 -19.25 11.45
N PRO A 173 8.15 -20.17 10.48
CA PRO A 173 7.47 -20.07 9.18
C PRO A 173 5.94 -20.01 9.27
N SER A 174 5.33 -20.71 10.22
CA SER A 174 3.87 -20.70 10.41
C SER A 174 3.39 -19.36 10.97
N GLN A 175 4.14 -18.77 11.90
CA GLN A 175 3.81 -17.47 12.48
C GLN A 175 3.95 -16.35 11.45
N PHE A 176 5.02 -16.40 10.64
CA PHE A 176 5.24 -15.44 9.55
C PHE A 176 4.09 -15.43 8.51
N LEU A 177 3.52 -16.58 8.16
CA LEU A 177 2.41 -16.67 7.20
C LEU A 177 1.08 -16.15 7.74
N GLU A 178 0.94 -16.11 9.07
CA GLU A 178 -0.28 -15.67 9.75
C GLU A 178 -0.26 -14.19 10.16
N LEU A 179 0.91 -13.54 10.16
CA LEU A 179 1.08 -12.10 10.38
C LEU A 179 0.74 -11.30 9.12
#